data_AF-A0AB38LJS1-F1
#
_entry.id   AF-A0AB38LJS1-F1
#
_cell.length_a   1.000
_cell.length_b   1.000
_cell.length_c   1.000
_cell.angle_alpha   90.00
_cell.angle_beta   90.00
_cell.angle_gamma   90.00
#
_symmetry.space_group_name_H-M   'P 1'
#
loop_
_entity.id
_entity.type
_entity.pdbx_description
1 polymer ?
#
loop_
_entity_poly.entity_id
_entity_poly.type
_entity_poly.pdbx_seq_one_letter_code
_entity_poly.pdbx_strand_id
1 'polypeptide(L)'
;MPHSAVHKCYKQTLGVTGKVTLKFANNLAVPRDLTKSSDLAAASRYQDFILGIMANPLFLGQQCPSEVLATPNLNLTALTADQISYSVQQNGWQIGQKSNDYAYITPQYVCQPLGYVWNTFKPSGILIAEFGFNPFMESEKKPVEQLYDLERSLYHEGFLKETLKSMHLDGVNVIGGILSTTTSSSLLKSVWSLDGQ
;
A
#
# COMPACT_ATOMS: atom_id res chain seq x y z
N MET A 1 -6.36 -21.75 -11.21
CA MET A 1 -6.13 -20.61 -10.30
C MET A 1 -6.53 -21.03 -8.88
N PRO A 2 -5.57 -21.15 -7.95
CA PRO A 2 -5.82 -21.70 -6.61
C PRO A 2 -6.79 -20.89 -5.75
N HIS A 3 -6.85 -19.56 -5.92
CA HIS A 3 -7.76 -18.70 -5.15
C HIS A 3 -9.25 -18.99 -5.39
N SER A 4 -9.68 -19.19 -6.65
CA SER A 4 -11.09 -19.47 -6.95
C SER A 4 -11.53 -20.84 -6.47
N ALA A 5 -10.62 -21.82 -6.42
CA ALA A 5 -10.87 -23.13 -5.83
C ALA A 5 -11.08 -23.02 -4.31
N VAL A 6 -10.23 -22.24 -3.62
CA VAL A 6 -10.38 -21.98 -2.17
C VAL A 6 -11.68 -21.23 -1.87
N HIS A 7 -12.03 -20.21 -2.66
CA HIS A 7 -13.30 -19.50 -2.49
C HIS A 7 -14.51 -20.43 -2.66
N LYS A 8 -14.51 -21.30 -3.68
CA LYS A 8 -15.57 -22.31 -3.86
C LYS A 8 -15.65 -23.26 -2.69
N CYS A 9 -14.52 -23.80 -2.21
CA CYS A 9 -14.49 -24.66 -1.02
C CYS A 9 -15.08 -23.93 0.20
N TYR A 10 -14.65 -22.70 0.46
CA TYR A 10 -15.13 -21.89 1.59
C TYR A 10 -16.65 -21.67 1.56
N LYS A 11 -17.22 -21.39 0.38
CA LYS A 11 -18.66 -21.11 0.24
C LYS A 11 -19.52 -22.36 0.11
N GLN A 12 -19.09 -23.31 -0.72
CA GLN A 12 -19.92 -24.44 -1.15
C GLN A 12 -19.65 -25.70 -0.35
N THR A 13 -18.41 -25.93 0.08
CA THR A 13 -18.03 -27.13 0.85
C THR A 13 -18.14 -26.88 2.35
N LEU A 14 -17.62 -25.75 2.84
CA LEU A 14 -17.65 -25.40 4.26
C LEU A 14 -18.92 -24.63 4.68
N GLY A 15 -19.72 -24.15 3.72
CA GLY A 15 -20.98 -23.46 3.99
C GLY A 15 -20.84 -22.12 4.73
N VAL A 16 -19.68 -21.48 4.69
CA VAL A 16 -19.41 -20.30 5.52
C VAL A 16 -20.06 -19.03 4.96
N THR A 17 -20.83 -18.35 5.81
CA THR A 17 -21.56 -17.12 5.44
C THR A 17 -20.69 -15.86 5.48
N GLY A 18 -19.57 -15.87 6.20
CA GLY A 18 -18.62 -14.76 6.31
C GLY A 18 -18.00 -14.31 4.99
N LYS A 19 -17.46 -13.09 4.95
CA LYS A 19 -16.73 -12.58 3.78
C LYS A 19 -15.31 -13.14 3.77
N VAL A 20 -14.85 -13.64 2.63
CA VAL A 20 -13.46 -14.02 2.38
C VAL A 20 -12.98 -13.28 1.15
N THR A 21 -11.79 -12.69 1.22
CA THR A 21 -11.18 -11.96 0.11
C THR A 21 -9.67 -12.18 0.15
N LEU A 22 -8.97 -11.66 -0.86
CA LEU A 22 -7.52 -11.65 -0.91
C LEU A 22 -7.04 -10.24 -0.56
N LYS A 23 -6.05 -10.15 0.32
CA LYS A 23 -5.27 -8.93 0.48
C LYS A 23 -4.23 -8.90 -0.65
N PHE A 24 -4.27 -7.85 -1.47
CA PHE A 24 -3.15 -7.55 -2.34
C PHE A 24 -2.12 -6.79 -1.52
N ALA A 25 -1.15 -7.54 -0.98
CA ALA A 25 0.19 -6.99 -0.90
C ALA A 25 0.76 -7.04 -2.33
N ASN A 26 1.74 -6.20 -2.64
CA ASN A 26 2.55 -6.40 -3.83
C ASN A 26 2.99 -7.89 -3.91
N ASN A 27 2.42 -8.63 -4.85
CA ASN A 27 2.65 -10.07 -4.98
C ASN A 27 3.66 -10.29 -6.11
N LEU A 28 4.71 -11.05 -5.84
CA LEU A 28 5.69 -11.43 -6.87
C LEU A 28 5.06 -12.44 -7.82
N ALA A 29 4.95 -12.12 -9.12
CA ALA A 29 4.53 -13.11 -10.09
C ALA A 29 5.66 -14.12 -10.36
N VAL A 30 5.32 -15.42 -10.32
CA VAL A 30 6.24 -16.51 -10.65
C VAL A 30 5.80 -17.13 -11.98
N PRO A 31 6.72 -17.33 -12.94
CA PRO A 31 6.43 -17.99 -14.22
C PRO A 31 5.88 -19.40 -13.99
N ARG A 32 4.89 -19.80 -14.78
CA ARG A 32 4.31 -21.16 -14.70
C ARG A 32 5.32 -22.23 -15.16
N ASP A 33 6.14 -21.90 -16.15
CA ASP A 33 7.27 -22.69 -16.62
C ASP A 33 8.49 -21.78 -16.75
N LEU A 34 9.56 -22.12 -16.04
CA LEU A 34 10.80 -21.35 -16.00
C LEU A 34 11.60 -21.44 -17.30
N THR A 35 11.28 -22.40 -18.18
CA THR A 35 11.94 -22.59 -19.48
C THR A 35 11.19 -21.89 -20.63
N LYS A 36 9.97 -21.42 -20.36
CA LYS A 36 9.08 -20.86 -21.37
C LYS A 36 9.08 -19.33 -21.32
N SER A 37 9.60 -18.72 -22.38
CA SER A 37 9.76 -17.26 -22.51
C SER A 37 8.45 -16.47 -22.36
N SER A 38 7.31 -17.00 -22.81
CA SER A 38 6.01 -16.33 -22.65
C SER A 38 5.56 -16.22 -21.19
N ASP A 39 5.89 -17.23 -20.38
CA ASP A 39 5.45 -17.31 -18.99
C ASP A 39 6.36 -16.43 -18.11
N LEU A 40 7.65 -16.33 -18.48
CA LEU A 40 8.59 -15.35 -17.93
C LEU A 40 8.15 -13.91 -18.23
N ALA A 41 7.79 -13.62 -19.48
CA ALA A 41 7.34 -12.29 -19.89
C ALA A 41 6.03 -11.86 -19.18
N ALA A 42 5.08 -12.79 -19.04
CA ALA A 42 3.82 -12.52 -18.34
C ALA A 42 4.02 -12.23 -16.84
N ALA A 43 4.95 -12.95 -16.18
CA ALA A 43 5.29 -12.70 -14.79
C ALA A 43 5.97 -11.33 -14.59
N SER A 44 6.92 -10.98 -15.46
CA SER A 44 7.57 -9.66 -15.44
C SER A 44 6.56 -8.53 -15.67
N ARG A 45 5.68 -8.69 -16.66
CA ARG A 45 4.65 -7.69 -16.98
C ARG A 45 3.64 -7.50 -15.85
N TYR A 46 3.29 -8.56 -15.12
CA TYR A 46 2.47 -8.43 -13.92
C TYR A 46 3.16 -7.56 -12.87
N GLN A 47 4.47 -7.76 -12.66
CA GLN A 47 5.26 -6.98 -11.72
C GLN A 47 5.37 -5.51 -12.14
N ASP A 48 5.52 -5.26 -13.44
CA ASP A 48 5.56 -3.92 -14.01
C ASP A 48 4.26 -3.15 -13.79
N PHE A 49 3.11 -3.82 -13.89
CA PHE A 49 1.80 -3.21 -13.67
C PHE A 49 1.44 -3.04 -12.18
N ILE A 50 1.84 -3.97 -11.32
CA ILE A 50 1.48 -3.96 -9.89
C ILE A 50 2.42 -3.07 -9.09
N LEU A 51 3.69 -3.01 -9.47
CA LEU A 51 4.69 -2.15 -8.85
C LEU A 51 5.28 -1.15 -9.81
N GLY A 52 5.86 -1.62 -10.91
CA GLY A 52 6.82 -0.84 -11.71
C GLY A 52 6.26 0.51 -12.15
N ILE A 53 4.97 0.58 -12.47
CA ILE A 53 4.26 1.81 -12.86
C ILE A 53 4.41 2.94 -11.83
N MET A 54 4.46 2.63 -10.52
CA MET A 54 4.67 3.62 -9.46
C MET A 54 6.09 3.51 -8.89
N ALA A 55 6.61 2.30 -8.73
CA ALA A 55 7.86 1.99 -8.05
C ALA A 55 9.10 2.46 -8.81
N ASN A 56 9.13 2.34 -10.15
CA ASN A 56 10.29 2.79 -10.92
C ASN A 56 10.47 4.31 -10.81
N PRO A 57 9.41 5.13 -10.99
CA PRO A 57 9.52 6.57 -10.76
C PRO A 57 9.76 6.94 -9.30
N LEU A 58 9.11 6.26 -8.34
CA LEU A 58 9.17 6.65 -6.92
C LEU A 58 10.47 6.23 -6.23
N PHE A 59 11.02 5.06 -6.54
CA PHE A 59 12.13 4.47 -5.78
C PHE A 59 13.45 4.41 -6.54
N LEU A 60 13.40 4.31 -7.88
CA LEU A 60 14.59 4.14 -8.70
C LEU A 60 14.97 5.40 -9.47
N GLY A 61 14.10 6.41 -9.50
CA GLY A 61 14.26 7.53 -10.40
C GLY A 61 14.37 7.05 -11.85
N GLN A 62 13.49 6.13 -12.24
CA GLN A 62 13.41 5.60 -13.59
C GLN A 62 12.00 5.77 -14.16
N GLN A 63 11.88 5.75 -15.47
CA GLN A 63 10.58 5.83 -16.14
C GLN A 63 9.66 4.66 -15.76
N CYS A 64 8.34 4.86 -15.86
CA CYS A 64 7.37 3.76 -15.86
C CYS A 64 7.81 2.66 -16.84
N PRO A 65 7.65 1.37 -16.50
CA PRO A 65 8.07 0.28 -17.37
C PRO A 65 7.49 0.43 -18.79
N SER A 66 8.32 0.18 -19.80
CA SER A 66 7.94 0.32 -21.20
C SER A 66 6.72 -0.53 -21.57
N GLU A 67 6.58 -1.70 -20.97
CA GLU A 67 5.42 -2.59 -21.12
C GLU A 67 4.09 -1.93 -20.70
N VAL A 68 4.15 -1.07 -19.68
CA VAL A 68 2.99 -0.32 -19.19
C VAL A 68 2.66 0.83 -20.13
N LEU A 69 3.67 1.59 -20.56
CA LEU A 69 3.51 2.69 -21.52
C LEU A 69 3.04 2.24 -22.91
N ALA A 70 3.48 1.05 -23.35
CA ALA A 70 3.12 0.47 -24.64
C ALA A 70 1.74 -0.21 -24.64
N THR A 71 1.02 -0.24 -23.51
CA THR A 71 -0.27 -0.92 -23.43
C THR A 71 -1.37 -0.08 -24.08
N PRO A 72 -2.07 -0.60 -25.12
CA PRO A 72 -3.13 0.15 -25.79
C PRO A 72 -4.25 0.51 -24.83
N ASN A 73 -4.86 1.69 -25.04
CA ASN A 73 -6.02 2.21 -24.29
C ASN A 73 -5.78 2.58 -22.81
N LEU A 74 -4.53 2.60 -22.33
CA LEU A 74 -4.22 3.09 -20.98
C LEU A 74 -4.00 4.62 -20.88
N ASN A 75 -3.80 5.31 -22.02
CA ASN A 75 -3.58 6.77 -22.09
C ASN A 75 -2.50 7.30 -21.12
N LEU A 76 -1.44 6.53 -20.89
CA LEU A 76 -0.32 6.95 -20.05
C LEU A 76 0.69 7.75 -20.86
N THR A 77 1.04 8.93 -20.38
CA THR A 77 2.12 9.75 -20.96
C THR A 77 3.41 9.49 -20.17
N ALA A 78 4.54 9.33 -20.85
CA ALA A 78 5.83 9.14 -20.22
C ALA A 78 6.19 10.33 -19.32
N LEU A 79 6.75 10.05 -18.14
CA LEU A 79 7.17 11.07 -17.18
C LEU A 79 8.41 11.83 -17.70
N THR A 80 8.49 13.13 -17.43
CA THR A 80 9.68 13.92 -17.76
C THR A 80 10.83 13.66 -16.78
N ALA A 81 12.06 14.01 -17.15
CA ALA A 81 13.25 13.79 -16.30
C ALA A 81 13.12 14.46 -14.90
N ASP A 82 12.41 15.60 -14.83
CA ASP A 82 12.18 16.31 -13.57
C ASP A 82 11.17 15.58 -12.67
N GLN A 83 10.15 14.95 -13.28
CA GLN A 83 9.14 14.18 -12.58
C GLN A 83 9.78 12.97 -11.91
N ILE A 84 10.71 12.29 -12.57
CA ILE A 84 11.36 11.08 -12.09
C ILE A 84 12.12 11.25 -10.74
N SER A 85 12.34 12.48 -10.23
CA SER A 85 12.98 12.75 -8.92
C SER A 85 12.03 12.70 -7.69
N TYR A 86 11.03 11.80 -7.67
CA TYR A 86 9.81 11.92 -6.84
C TYR A 86 9.90 11.79 -5.30
N SER A 87 11.07 11.73 -4.66
CA SER A 87 11.13 12.08 -3.22
C SER A 87 11.18 13.59 -3.01
N VAL A 88 11.32 14.34 -4.10
CA VAL A 88 11.54 15.79 -4.17
C VAL A 88 10.61 16.39 -5.22
N GLN A 89 9.88 17.42 -4.84
CA GLN A 89 9.02 18.23 -5.68
C GLN A 89 9.86 19.04 -6.68
N GLN A 90 9.24 19.58 -7.72
CA GLN A 90 9.91 20.39 -8.76
C GLN A 90 10.67 21.61 -8.20
N ASN A 91 10.31 22.07 -7.00
CA ASN A 91 10.95 23.17 -6.29
C ASN A 91 12.13 22.74 -5.39
N GLY A 92 12.54 21.46 -5.42
CA GLY A 92 13.63 20.93 -4.61
C GLY A 92 13.24 20.50 -3.19
N TRP A 93 11.98 20.60 -2.78
CA TRP A 93 11.51 20.19 -1.44
C TRP A 93 10.98 18.77 -1.40
N GLN A 94 11.15 18.05 -0.29
CA GLN A 94 10.57 16.71 -0.18
C GLN A 94 9.04 16.72 -0.24
N ILE A 95 8.44 15.62 -0.70
CA ILE A 95 6.98 15.47 -0.79
C ILE A 95 6.31 15.31 0.58
N GLY A 96 7.10 14.96 1.61
CA GLY A 96 6.69 14.79 2.99
C GLY A 96 7.83 14.23 3.83
N GLN A 97 7.60 14.10 5.15
CA GLN A 97 8.59 13.54 6.07
C GLN A 97 8.80 12.06 5.80
N LYS A 98 10.07 11.64 5.65
CA LYS A 98 10.43 10.24 5.41
C LYS A 98 10.47 9.44 6.71
N SER A 99 10.02 8.19 6.64
CA SER A 99 10.16 7.19 7.70
C SER A 99 11.58 6.59 7.78
N ASN A 100 11.79 5.65 8.69
CA ASN A 100 13.01 4.83 8.74
C ASN A 100 13.19 3.89 7.55
N ASP A 101 12.13 3.70 6.76
CA ASP A 101 12.11 2.80 5.63
C ASP A 101 11.49 3.51 4.40
N TYR A 102 10.46 2.92 3.78
CA TYR A 102 9.90 3.39 2.52
C TYR A 102 8.70 4.34 2.65
N ALA A 103 8.09 4.47 3.84
CA ALA A 103 6.89 5.29 4.02
C ALA A 103 7.21 6.80 4.11
N TYR A 104 6.28 7.64 3.66
CA TYR A 104 6.31 9.09 3.80
C TYR A 104 5.01 9.60 4.42
N ILE A 105 5.07 10.69 5.18
CA ILE A 105 3.90 11.42 5.63
C ILE A 105 3.40 12.29 4.47
N THR A 106 2.58 11.70 3.61
CA THR A 106 1.98 12.37 2.44
C THR A 106 0.47 12.15 2.38
N PRO A 107 -0.31 12.65 3.35
CA PRO A 107 -1.75 12.42 3.41
C PRO A 107 -2.47 12.86 2.13
N GLN A 108 -2.01 13.94 1.49
CA GLN A 108 -2.61 14.52 0.28
C GLN A 108 -2.78 13.55 -0.90
N TYR A 109 -2.08 12.41 -0.89
CA TYR A 109 -2.17 11.41 -1.97
C TYR A 109 -3.06 10.20 -1.64
N VAL A 110 -3.61 10.09 -0.42
CA VAL A 110 -4.37 8.91 0.03
C VAL A 110 -5.68 8.72 -0.75
N CYS A 111 -6.35 9.81 -1.13
CA CYS A 111 -7.62 9.77 -1.85
C CYS A 111 -7.49 9.17 -3.27
N GLN A 112 -6.36 9.39 -3.93
CA GLN A 112 -6.14 9.01 -5.32
C GLN A 112 -6.18 7.48 -5.57
N PRO A 113 -5.41 6.64 -4.86
CA PRO A 113 -5.48 5.19 -5.04
C PRO A 113 -6.82 4.61 -4.60
N LEU A 114 -7.47 5.17 -3.58
CA LEU A 114 -8.82 4.76 -3.16
C LEU A 114 -9.84 5.03 -4.26
N GLY A 115 -9.83 6.24 -4.82
CA GLY A 115 -10.67 6.63 -5.95
C GLY A 115 -10.41 5.78 -7.19
N TYR A 116 -9.15 5.47 -7.51
CA TYR A 116 -8.80 4.59 -8.62
C TYR A 116 -9.40 3.19 -8.43
N VAL A 117 -9.15 2.55 -7.28
CA VAL A 117 -9.67 1.19 -7.01
C VAL A 117 -11.20 1.17 -7.07
N TRP A 118 -11.85 2.17 -6.47
CA TRP A 118 -13.31 2.31 -6.46
C TRP A 118 -13.88 2.49 -7.86
N ASN A 119 -13.27 3.35 -8.68
CA ASN A 119 -13.80 3.69 -10.00
C ASN A 119 -13.47 2.64 -11.08
N THR A 120 -12.34 1.97 -10.97
CA THR A 120 -11.90 0.98 -11.96
C THR A 120 -12.51 -0.39 -11.72
N PHE A 121 -12.43 -0.90 -10.48
CA PHE A 121 -12.84 -2.27 -10.17
C PHE A 121 -14.26 -2.39 -9.63
N LYS A 122 -14.90 -1.26 -9.29
CA LYS A 122 -16.26 -1.18 -8.71
C LYS A 122 -16.51 -2.25 -7.63
N PRO A 123 -15.60 -2.39 -6.63
CA PRO A 123 -15.77 -3.38 -5.59
C PRO A 123 -16.99 -3.03 -4.73
N SER A 124 -17.56 -4.04 -4.04
CA SER A 124 -18.64 -3.78 -3.07
C SER A 124 -18.16 -3.02 -1.82
N GLY A 125 -16.85 -2.98 -1.58
CA GLY A 125 -16.20 -2.19 -0.53
C GLY A 125 -14.69 -2.37 -0.54
N ILE A 126 -13.96 -1.41 0.03
CA ILE A 126 -12.50 -1.41 0.13
C ILE A 126 -12.10 -1.57 1.60
N LEU A 127 -11.29 -2.59 1.89
CA LEU A 127 -10.63 -2.75 3.19
C LEU A 127 -9.18 -2.27 3.05
N ILE A 128 -8.79 -1.26 3.83
CA ILE A 128 -7.38 -0.86 3.93
C ILE A 128 -6.71 -1.88 4.84
N ALA A 129 -6.11 -2.89 4.23
CA ALA A 129 -5.64 -4.06 4.97
C ALA A 129 -4.37 -3.80 5.78
N GLU A 130 -3.56 -2.79 5.42
CA GLU A 130 -2.41 -2.31 6.20
C GLU A 130 -2.13 -0.83 5.91
N PHE A 131 -1.86 -0.07 6.96
CA PHE A 131 -1.21 1.25 6.90
C PHE A 131 -0.44 1.50 8.19
N GLY A 132 0.74 2.12 8.12
CA GLY A 132 1.64 2.26 9.26
C GLY A 132 2.82 3.16 8.94
N PHE A 133 3.45 3.68 10.00
CA PHE A 133 4.61 4.57 9.90
C PHE A 133 5.63 4.24 10.97
N ASN A 134 6.89 4.14 10.58
CA ASN A 134 8.03 3.88 11.44
C ASN A 134 8.95 5.12 11.48
N PRO A 135 8.95 5.90 12.57
CA PRO A 135 9.81 7.07 12.70
C PRO A 135 11.29 6.75 12.49
N PHE A 136 12.03 7.65 11.83
CA PHE A 136 13.45 7.48 11.54
C PHE A 136 14.26 7.27 12.82
N MET A 137 15.09 6.22 12.85
CA MET A 137 15.96 5.83 13.97
C MET A 137 15.24 5.79 15.34
N GLU A 138 13.94 5.44 15.38
CA GLU A 138 13.18 5.35 16.63
C GLU A 138 13.85 4.47 17.68
N SER A 139 14.44 3.35 17.25
CA SER A 139 15.12 2.39 18.13
C SER A 139 16.33 2.97 18.89
N GLU A 140 16.87 4.10 18.42
CA GLU A 140 18.00 4.78 19.05
C GLU A 140 17.56 5.86 20.04
N LYS A 141 16.27 6.22 20.06
CA LYS A 141 15.69 7.18 21.01
C LYS A 141 15.54 6.55 22.40
N LYS A 142 15.57 7.37 23.44
CA LYS A 142 15.28 6.90 24.81
C LYS A 142 13.81 6.52 24.92
N PRO A 143 13.44 5.59 25.82
CA PRO A 143 12.04 5.17 25.98
C PRO A 143 11.06 6.33 26.20
N VAL A 144 11.44 7.33 27.01
CA VAL A 144 10.57 8.50 27.27
C VAL A 144 10.34 9.35 26.01
N GLU A 145 11.29 9.38 25.09
CA GLU A 145 11.19 10.11 23.82
C GLU A 145 10.35 9.34 22.80
N GLN A 146 10.35 8.00 22.87
CA GLN A 146 9.49 7.14 22.05
C GLN A 146 8.01 7.25 22.45
N LEU A 147 7.70 7.61 23.70
CA LEU A 147 6.31 7.77 24.17
C LEU A 147 5.60 8.97 23.53
N TYR A 148 6.36 9.99 23.10
CA TYR A 148 5.80 11.15 22.40
C TYR A 148 6.01 11.01 20.89
N ASP A 149 5.26 10.08 20.28
CA ASP A 149 5.38 9.76 18.85
C ASP A 149 4.49 10.67 17.98
N LEU A 150 4.96 11.91 17.78
CA LEU A 150 4.27 12.90 16.96
C LEU A 150 4.20 12.49 15.47
N GLU A 151 5.27 11.97 14.91
CA GLU A 151 5.35 11.65 13.47
C GLU A 151 4.34 10.57 13.10
N ARG A 152 4.26 9.48 13.88
CA ARG A 152 3.29 8.42 13.66
C ARG A 152 1.86 8.91 13.90
N SER A 153 1.65 9.78 14.90
CA SER A 153 0.34 10.38 15.18
C SER A 153 -0.15 11.23 14.00
N LEU A 154 0.72 12.09 13.44
CA LEU A 154 0.40 12.90 12.26
C LEU A 154 0.13 12.06 11.02
N TYR A 155 0.91 10.99 10.81
CA TYR A 155 0.68 10.05 9.72
C TYR A 155 -0.72 9.42 9.82
N HIS A 156 -1.07 8.86 10.98
CA HIS A 156 -2.37 8.21 11.15
C HIS A 156 -3.53 9.20 11.05
N GLU A 157 -3.41 10.36 11.69
CA GLU A 157 -4.44 11.39 11.62
C GLU A 157 -4.66 11.84 10.18
N GLY A 158 -3.58 12.17 9.45
CA GLY A 158 -3.66 12.59 8.06
C GLY A 158 -4.24 11.51 7.15
N PHE A 159 -3.77 10.27 7.29
CA PHE A 159 -4.27 9.14 6.50
C PHE A 159 -5.76 8.87 6.73
N LEU A 160 -6.21 8.90 7.99
CA LEU A 160 -7.61 8.69 8.34
C LEU A 160 -8.50 9.85 7.89
N LYS A 161 -8.05 11.10 8.01
CA LYS A 161 -8.78 12.27 7.52
C LYS A 161 -9.01 12.20 6.01
N GLU A 162 -8.00 11.83 5.24
CA GLU A 162 -8.11 11.73 3.79
C GLU A 162 -8.95 10.51 3.37
N THR A 163 -8.85 9.39 4.09
CA THR A 163 -9.76 8.26 3.90
C THR A 163 -11.22 8.68 4.13
N LEU A 164 -11.50 9.44 5.20
CA LEU A 164 -12.84 9.97 5.47
C LEU A 164 -13.31 10.94 4.38
N LYS A 165 -12.42 11.78 3.84
CA LYS A 165 -12.75 12.64 2.69
C LYS A 165 -13.16 11.79 1.48
N SER A 166 -12.42 10.74 1.13
CA SER A 166 -12.84 9.84 0.03
C SER A 166 -14.19 9.17 0.27
N MET A 167 -14.52 8.84 1.52
CA MET A 167 -15.83 8.28 1.84
C MET A 167 -16.96 9.30 1.68
N HIS A 168 -16.76 10.52 2.20
CA HIS A 168 -17.82 11.52 2.29
C HIS A 168 -17.95 12.40 1.05
N LEU A 169 -16.85 12.70 0.37
CA LEU A 169 -16.82 13.60 -0.79
C LEU A 169 -16.84 12.82 -2.11
N ASP A 170 -16.12 11.71 -2.19
CA ASP A 170 -15.98 10.92 -3.42
C ASP A 170 -16.89 9.68 -3.46
N GLY A 171 -17.61 9.40 -2.36
CA GLY A 171 -18.54 8.28 -2.26
C GLY A 171 -17.88 6.89 -2.26
N VAL A 172 -16.60 6.81 -1.90
CA VAL A 172 -15.85 5.54 -1.84
C VAL A 172 -16.30 4.72 -0.63
N ASN A 173 -16.77 3.48 -0.84
CA ASN A 173 -17.16 2.62 0.28
C ASN A 173 -15.94 1.95 0.93
N VAL A 174 -15.28 2.63 1.87
CA VAL A 174 -14.25 2.02 2.72
C VAL A 174 -14.92 1.33 3.90
N ILE A 175 -14.71 0.02 4.04
CA ILE A 175 -15.38 -0.83 5.05
C ILE A 175 -14.56 -1.07 6.32
N GLY A 176 -13.31 -0.58 6.34
CA GLY A 176 -12.42 -0.68 7.50
C GLY A 176 -10.97 -0.40 7.15
N GLY A 177 -10.16 -0.23 8.19
CA GLY A 177 -8.72 -0.08 8.09
C GLY A 177 -8.02 -0.82 9.22
N ILE A 178 -6.91 -1.49 8.91
CA ILE A 178 -6.10 -2.22 9.89
C ILE A 178 -4.76 -1.51 10.00
N LEU A 179 -4.45 -0.96 11.19
CA LEU A 179 -3.14 -0.42 11.47
C LEU A 179 -2.10 -1.55 11.46
N SER A 180 -1.07 -1.39 10.64
CA SER A 180 0.08 -2.28 10.66
C SER A 180 0.99 -1.84 11.81
N THR A 181 1.20 -2.74 12.76
CA THR A 181 2.19 -2.55 13.82
C THR A 181 3.19 -3.68 13.75
N THR A 182 4.46 -3.35 13.54
CA THR A 182 5.54 -4.17 14.07
C THR A 182 5.56 -3.87 15.56
N THR A 183 4.98 -4.76 16.35
CA THR A 183 5.17 -4.68 17.80
C THR A 183 6.67 -4.80 18.05
N SER A 184 7.33 -3.69 18.41
CA SER A 184 8.58 -3.83 19.14
C SER A 184 8.18 -4.60 20.41
N SER A 185 8.80 -5.76 20.58
CA SER A 185 8.39 -6.80 21.55
C SER A 185 8.37 -6.34 23.02
N SER A 186 8.73 -5.08 23.30
CA SER A 186 8.75 -4.44 24.61
C SER A 186 7.42 -3.80 25.02
N LEU A 187 6.63 -3.24 24.10
CA LEU A 187 5.40 -2.49 24.46
C LEU A 187 4.18 -3.38 24.73
N LEU A 188 4.08 -4.57 24.13
CA LEU A 188 2.99 -5.51 24.44
C LEU A 188 3.09 -6.08 25.86
N LYS A 189 4.30 -6.15 26.43
CA LYS A 189 4.49 -6.67 27.79
C LYS A 189 3.93 -5.74 28.87
N SER A 190 3.87 -4.44 28.63
CA SER A 190 3.32 -3.49 29.61
C SER A 190 1.80 -3.38 29.55
N VAL A 191 1.19 -3.52 28.37
CA VAL A 191 -0.27 -3.41 28.22
C VAL A 191 -1.00 -4.64 28.79
N TRP A 192 -0.43 -5.85 28.65
CA TRP A 192 -1.01 -7.08 29.22
C TRP A 192 -0.62 -7.35 30.68
N SER A 193 0.18 -6.48 31.31
CA SER A 193 0.57 -6.60 32.72
C SER A 193 -0.27 -5.74 33.67
N LEU A 194 -1.21 -4.95 33.16
CA LEU A 194 -2.02 -4.02 33.97
C LEU A 194 -3.36 -4.59 34.44
N ASP A 195 -3.74 -5.81 34.01
CA ASP A 195 -4.97 -6.49 34.45
C ASP A 195 -4.74 -7.49 35.61
N GLY A 196 -3.74 -7.22 36.45
CA GLY A 196 -3.34 -8.12 37.53
C GLY A 196 -2.83 -7.42 38.79
N GLN A 197 -3.64 -6.54 39.37
CA GLN A 197 -3.68 -6.25 40.81
C GLN A 197 -5.11 -6.01 41.28
#